data_AF-A0A7V2Y500-F1
#
_entry.id   AF-A0A7V2Y500-F1
#
_cell.length_a   1.000
_cell.length_b   1.000
_cell.length_c   1.000
_cell.angle_alpha   90.00
_cell.angle_beta   90.00
_cell.angle_gamma   90.00
#
_symmetry.space_group_name_H-M   'P 1'
#
loop_
_entity.id
_entity.type
_entity.pdbx_description
1 polymer ?
#
loop_
_entity_poly.entity_id
_entity_poly.type
_entity_poly.pdbx_seq_one_letter_code
_entity_poly.pdbx_strand_id
1 'polypeptide(L)'
;MPGIRKSDLKMSIREQARQKVRPVSGNIGADRAYREKVEAGRQHFLEVSAEGGDPRGKKIKGELTYLLNNYLPSYDTRIEQLIDAWRRSGDPAYDASIRVKLRQARLKYQSQSKPI
;
A
#
# COMPACT_ATOMS: atom_id res chain seq x y z
N MET A 1 -25.49 20.99 -40.02
CA MET A 1 -24.71 20.47 -38.88
C MET A 1 -23.23 20.60 -39.22
N PRO A 2 -22.45 21.51 -38.61
CA PRO A 2 -21.04 21.63 -38.94
C PRO A 2 -20.31 20.38 -38.41
N GLY A 3 -19.72 19.61 -39.32
CA GLY A 3 -18.98 18.40 -39.00
C GLY A 3 -17.78 18.73 -38.13
N ILE A 4 -17.66 18.03 -37.00
CA ILE A 4 -16.54 18.15 -36.07
C ILE A 4 -15.24 17.95 -36.86
N ARG A 5 -14.35 18.95 -36.83
CA ARG A 5 -13.10 18.92 -37.59
C ARG A 5 -12.24 17.77 -37.08
N LYS A 6 -11.55 17.06 -37.98
CA LYS A 6 -10.67 15.92 -37.65
C LYS A 6 -9.63 16.26 -36.57
N SER A 7 -9.24 17.53 -36.43
CA SER A 7 -8.36 18.04 -35.37
C SER A 7 -8.99 17.92 -33.98
N ASP A 8 -10.26 18.29 -33.85
CA ASP A 8 -10.98 18.36 -32.57
C ASP A 8 -11.33 16.95 -32.08
N LEU A 9 -11.58 16.04 -33.03
CA LEU A 9 -11.72 14.62 -32.75
C LEU A 9 -10.41 14.01 -32.23
N LYS A 10 -9.25 14.38 -32.79
CA LYS A 10 -7.95 13.91 -32.30
C LYS A 10 -7.59 14.49 -30.94
N MET A 11 -7.93 15.75 -30.68
CA MET A 11 -7.73 16.39 -29.38
C MET A 11 -8.59 15.76 -28.30
N SER A 12 -9.87 15.51 -28.57
CA SER A 12 -10.77 14.81 -27.64
C SER A 12 -10.33 13.35 -27.38
N ILE A 13 -9.83 12.63 -28.38
CA ILE A 13 -9.25 11.28 -28.17
C ILE A 13 -7.99 11.36 -27.30
N ARG A 14 -7.11 12.34 -27.51
CA ARG A 14 -5.92 12.56 -26.66
C ARG A 14 -6.30 12.98 -25.25
N GLU A 15 -7.32 13.81 -25.08
CA GLU A 15 -7.81 14.21 -23.76
C GLU A 15 -8.49 13.05 -23.04
N GLN A 16 -9.28 12.23 -23.72
CA GLN A 16 -9.83 10.99 -23.16
C GLN A 16 -8.73 9.98 -22.79
N ALA A 17 -7.69 9.85 -23.62
CA ALA A 17 -6.54 9.00 -23.30
C ALA A 17 -5.75 9.56 -22.09
N ARG A 18 -5.56 10.88 -22.02
CA ARG A 18 -4.95 11.54 -20.86
C ARG A 18 -5.81 11.43 -19.60
N GLN A 19 -7.14 11.49 -19.71
CA GLN A 19 -8.05 11.28 -18.59
C GLN A 19 -8.06 9.82 -18.11
N LYS A 20 -7.99 8.84 -19.02
CA LYS A 20 -7.85 7.41 -18.65
C LYS A 20 -6.52 7.10 -17.96
N VAL A 21 -5.46 7.83 -18.30
CA VAL A 21 -4.10 7.65 -17.74
C VAL A 21 -3.87 8.53 -16.50
N ARG A 22 -4.70 9.56 -16.28
CA ARG A 22 -4.67 10.30 -15.02
C ARG A 22 -5.01 9.32 -13.89
N PRO A 23 -4.11 9.14 -12.91
CA PRO A 23 -4.45 8.32 -11.75
C PRO A 23 -5.69 8.96 -11.14
N VAL A 24 -6.76 8.17 -11.01
CA VAL A 24 -7.92 8.58 -10.22
C VAL A 24 -7.34 8.96 -8.87
N SER A 25 -7.35 10.27 -8.57
CA SER A 25 -6.87 10.87 -7.33
C SER A 25 -7.87 10.54 -6.21
N GLY A 26 -8.14 9.24 -6.03
CA GLY A 26 -8.85 8.70 -4.91
C GLY A 26 -7.82 8.42 -3.84
N ASN A 27 -8.02 8.99 -2.66
CA ASN A 27 -7.26 8.66 -1.48
C ASN A 27 -7.46 7.15 -1.25
N ILE A 28 -6.51 6.29 -1.63
CA ILE A 28 -6.67 4.81 -1.63
C ILE A 28 -7.06 4.32 -0.23
N GLY A 29 -6.63 5.02 0.82
CA GLY A 29 -7.04 4.76 2.20
C GLY A 29 -8.44 5.22 2.60
N ALA A 30 -9.16 5.98 1.77
CA ALA A 30 -10.56 6.35 1.98
C ALA A 30 -11.52 5.33 1.34
N ASP A 31 -11.03 4.45 0.48
CA ASP A 31 -11.82 3.36 -0.09
C ASP A 31 -12.01 2.25 0.97
N ARG A 32 -13.24 2.14 1.46
CA ARG A 32 -13.65 1.13 2.43
C ARG A 32 -13.42 -0.30 1.90
N ALA A 33 -13.66 -0.54 0.61
CA ALA A 33 -13.49 -1.86 0.01
C ALA A 33 -12.00 -2.25 -0.06
N TYR A 34 -11.11 -1.29 -0.27
CA TYR A 34 -9.67 -1.53 -0.20
C TYR A 34 -9.23 -1.91 1.22
N ARG A 35 -9.67 -1.16 2.24
CA ARG A 35 -9.37 -1.46 3.65
C ARG A 35 -9.84 -2.86 4.07
N GLU A 36 -11.06 -3.22 3.72
CA GLU A 36 -11.62 -4.54 4.05
C GLU A 36 -10.82 -5.67 3.40
N LYS A 37 -10.37 -5.50 2.15
CA LYS A 37 -9.50 -6.47 1.47
C LYS A 37 -8.13 -6.61 2.13
N VAL A 38 -7.53 -5.51 2.56
CA VAL A 38 -6.22 -5.54 3.23
C VAL A 38 -6.32 -6.20 4.60
N GLU A 39 -7.39 -5.93 5.37
CA GLU A 39 -7.62 -6.63 6.64
C GLU A 39 -7.88 -8.12 6.45
N ALA A 40 -8.72 -8.51 5.49
CA ALA A 40 -8.98 -9.91 5.21
C ALA A 40 -7.70 -10.65 4.80
N GLY A 41 -6.86 -10.05 3.95
CA GLY A 41 -5.57 -10.62 3.59
C GLY A 41 -4.59 -10.71 4.76
N ARG A 42 -4.60 -9.73 5.67
CA ARG A 42 -3.81 -9.78 6.91
C ARG A 42 -4.27 -10.91 7.84
N GLN A 43 -5.58 -11.09 8.02
CA GLN A 43 -6.13 -12.17 8.84
C GLN A 43 -5.76 -13.53 8.26
N HIS A 44 -5.95 -13.72 6.96
CA HIS A 44 -5.58 -14.96 6.29
C HIS A 44 -4.07 -15.28 6.42
N PHE A 45 -3.20 -14.27 6.29
CA PHE A 45 -1.77 -14.46 6.54
C PHE A 45 -1.48 -14.95 7.96
N LEU A 46 -2.14 -14.35 8.97
CA LEU A 46 -1.95 -14.74 10.36
C LEU A 46 -2.45 -16.16 10.64
N GLU A 47 -3.56 -16.57 10.04
CA GLU A 47 -4.09 -17.94 10.11
C GLU A 47 -3.11 -18.95 9.52
N VAL A 48 -2.66 -18.73 8.28
CA VAL A 48 -1.71 -19.63 7.60
C VAL A 48 -0.39 -19.73 8.36
N SER A 49 0.13 -18.61 8.86
CA SER A 49 1.35 -18.62 9.68
C SER A 49 1.15 -19.29 11.04
N ALA A 50 -0.06 -19.25 11.61
CA ALA A 50 -0.39 -19.97 12.84
C ALA A 50 -0.40 -21.48 12.60
N GLU A 51 -1.07 -21.93 11.55
CA GLU A 51 -1.15 -23.34 11.15
C GLU A 51 0.21 -23.92 10.76
N GLY A 52 1.04 -23.14 10.05
CA GLY A 52 2.38 -23.54 9.63
C GLY A 52 3.42 -23.56 10.75
N GLY A 53 3.07 -23.20 12.00
CA GLY A 53 3.99 -23.20 13.12
C GLY A 53 5.13 -22.19 12.99
N ASP A 54 4.94 -21.10 12.23
CA ASP A 54 6.03 -20.18 11.92
C ASP A 54 6.66 -19.56 13.20
N PRO A 55 8.00 -19.46 13.27
CA PRO A 55 8.67 -18.76 14.36
C PRO A 55 8.21 -17.32 14.48
N ARG A 56 8.19 -16.79 15.71
CA ARG A 56 7.70 -15.43 16.01
C ARG A 56 8.35 -14.35 15.14
N GLY A 57 9.66 -14.43 14.89
CA GLY A 57 10.38 -13.49 14.02
C GLY A 57 9.88 -13.50 12.57
N LYS A 58 9.62 -14.69 12.01
CA LYS A 58 9.07 -14.87 10.66
C LYS A 58 7.64 -14.33 10.54
N LYS A 59 6.80 -14.54 11.56
CA LYS A 59 5.44 -13.97 11.64
C LYS A 59 5.48 -12.44 11.63
N ILE A 60 6.33 -11.85 12.49
CA ILE A 60 6.48 -10.39 12.58
C ILE A 60 6.99 -9.81 11.25
N LYS A 61 8.00 -10.43 10.64
CA LYS A 61 8.56 -10.01 9.35
C LYS A 61 7.51 -10.08 8.23
N GLY A 62 6.72 -11.15 8.18
CA GLY A 62 5.68 -11.32 7.17
C GLY A 62 4.57 -10.29 7.32
N GLU A 63 4.06 -10.07 8.54
CA GLU A 63 3.06 -9.03 8.81
C GLU A 63 3.60 -7.63 8.47
N LEU A 64 4.85 -7.31 8.83
CA LEU A 64 5.50 -6.04 8.47
C LEU A 64 5.58 -5.86 6.96
N THR A 65 6.01 -6.88 6.24
CA THR A 65 6.15 -6.82 4.78
C THR A 65 4.79 -6.61 4.12
N TYR A 66 3.76 -7.31 4.59
CA TYR A 66 2.40 -7.15 4.09
C TYR A 66 1.86 -5.74 4.32
N LEU A 67 2.00 -5.21 5.54
CA LEU A 67 1.53 -3.86 5.90
C LEU A 67 2.30 -2.75 5.19
N LEU A 68 3.60 -2.91 4.95
CA LEU A 68 4.39 -1.93 4.19
C LEU A 68 4.03 -1.91 2.69
N ASN A 69 3.71 -3.07 2.12
CA ASN A 69 3.27 -3.17 0.72
C ASN A 69 1.85 -2.62 0.52
N ASN A 70 0.97 -2.79 1.51
CA ASN A 70 -0.40 -2.28 1.52
C ASN A 70 -0.55 -1.11 2.50
N TYR A 71 0.44 -0.21 2.48
CA TYR A 71 0.56 0.83 3.49
C TYR A 71 -0.65 1.77 3.53
N LEU A 72 -1.17 1.97 4.74
CA LEU A 72 -2.16 2.97 5.09
C LEU A 72 -1.73 3.69 6.37
N PRO A 73 -2.04 4.99 6.54
CA PRO A 73 -1.74 5.73 7.76
C PRO A 73 -2.30 5.09 9.04
N SER A 74 -3.44 4.37 8.94
CA SER A 74 -4.04 3.64 10.07
C SER A 74 -3.15 2.51 10.61
N TYR A 75 -2.18 2.04 9.82
CA TYR A 75 -1.27 0.96 10.21
C TYR A 75 0.02 1.43 10.84
N ASP A 76 0.29 2.74 10.88
CA ASP A 76 1.55 3.28 11.42
C ASP A 76 1.86 2.75 12.82
N THR A 77 0.88 2.82 13.73
CA THR A 77 1.04 2.32 15.11
C THR A 77 1.34 0.83 15.14
N ARG A 78 0.66 0.02 14.33
CA ARG A 78 0.88 -1.43 14.28
C ARG A 78 2.25 -1.77 13.70
N ILE A 79 2.67 -1.08 12.64
CA ILE A 79 3.99 -1.26 12.02
C ILE A 79 5.09 -0.93 13.04
N GLU A 80 5.01 0.19 13.76
CA GLU A 80 6.01 0.55 14.78
C GLU A 80 6.07 -0.50 15.92
N GLN A 81 4.91 -0.97 16.39
CA GLN A 81 4.85 -2.06 17.38
C GLN A 81 5.54 -3.34 16.89
N LEU A 82 5.34 -3.70 15.62
CA LEU A 82 5.97 -4.87 15.01
C LEU A 82 7.47 -4.68 14.82
N ILE A 83 7.94 -3.50 14.41
CA ILE A 83 9.37 -3.18 14.31
C ILE A 83 10.05 -3.35 15.69
N ASP A 84 9.44 -2.81 16.73
CA ASP A 84 9.97 -2.91 18.09
C ASP A 84 9.90 -4.34 18.63
N ALA A 85 8.83 -5.08 18.35
CA ALA A 85 8.73 -6.49 18.69
C ALA A 85 9.79 -7.34 17.97
N TRP A 86 10.06 -7.07 16.69
CA TRP A 86 11.10 -7.76 15.93
C TRP A 86 12.48 -7.47 16.51
N ARG A 87 12.78 -6.20 16.80
CA ARG A 87 14.03 -5.78 17.43
C ARG A 87 14.26 -6.46 18.78
N ARG A 88 13.23 -6.53 19.63
CA ARG A 88 13.31 -7.15 20.97
C ARG A 88 13.33 -8.68 20.92
N SER A 89 12.91 -9.29 19.82
CA SER A 89 12.89 -10.76 19.70
C SER A 89 14.28 -11.38 19.59
N GLY A 90 15.32 -10.58 19.33
CA GLY A 90 16.69 -11.08 19.13
C GLY A 90 16.87 -11.89 17.84
N ASP A 91 15.89 -11.82 16.92
CA ASP A 91 15.96 -12.49 15.62
C ASP A 91 17.16 -11.96 14.81
N PRO A 92 18.12 -12.81 14.41
CA PRO A 92 19.28 -12.39 13.62
C PRO A 92 18.89 -11.87 12.23
N ALA A 93 17.68 -12.17 11.75
CA ALA A 93 17.16 -11.65 10.49
C ALA A 93 16.57 -10.23 10.61
N TYR A 94 16.61 -9.60 11.79
CA TYR A 94 16.13 -8.23 11.97
C TYR A 94 16.84 -7.24 11.05
N ASP A 95 16.06 -6.57 10.22
CA ASP A 95 16.54 -5.56 9.26
C ASP A 95 16.30 -4.15 9.82
N ALA A 96 17.37 -3.48 10.26
CA ALA A 96 17.29 -2.10 10.76
C ALA A 96 16.82 -1.09 9.70
N SER A 97 16.98 -1.40 8.40
CA SER A 97 16.50 -0.56 7.31
C SER A 97 14.98 -0.54 7.17
N ILE A 98 14.26 -1.38 7.93
CA ILE A 98 12.78 -1.42 7.94
C ILE A 98 12.16 -0.05 8.27
N ARG A 99 12.82 0.77 9.10
CA ARG A 99 12.38 2.14 9.41
C ARG A 99 12.49 3.07 8.20
N VAL A 100 13.49 2.86 7.34
CA VAL A 100 13.62 3.59 6.07
C VAL A 100 12.52 3.18 5.10
N LYS A 101 12.19 1.87 5.02
CA LYS A 101 11.08 1.35 4.21
C LYS A 101 9.74 1.95 4.64
N LEU A 102 9.49 2.08 5.95
CA LEU A 102 8.31 2.77 6.47
C LEU A 102 8.26 4.24 6.05
N ARG A 103 9.37 4.96 6.13
CA ARG A 103 9.45 6.35 5.64
C ARG A 103 9.16 6.46 4.15
N GLN A 104 9.68 5.54 3.34
CA GLN A 104 9.42 5.49 1.90
C GLN A 104 7.94 5.19 1.59
N ALA A 105 7.33 4.24 2.32
CA ALA A 105 5.91 3.93 2.20
C ALA A 105 5.02 5.14 2.52
N ARG A 106 5.33 5.88 3.60
CA ARG A 106 4.69 7.16 3.95
C ARG A 106 4.77 8.17 2.81
N LEU A 107 5.98 8.39 2.26
CA LEU A 107 6.21 9.33 1.17
C LEU A 107 5.46 8.93 -0.11
N LYS A 108 5.45 7.64 -0.44
CA LYS A 108 4.73 7.10 -1.60
C LYS A 108 3.22 7.27 -1.46
N TYR A 109 2.65 7.02 -0.28
CA TYR A 109 1.24 7.26 -0.03
C TYR A 109 0.90 8.75 -0.19
N GLN A 110 1.73 9.63 0.38
CA GLN A 110 1.54 11.08 0.24
C GLN A 110 1.58 11.55 -1.22
N SER A 111 2.52 11.06 -2.02
CA SER A 111 2.62 11.43 -3.44
C SER A 111 1.46 10.89 -4.29
N GLN A 112 0.90 9.74 -3.93
CA GLN A 112 -0.28 9.17 -4.60
C GLN A 112 -1.60 9.83 -4.15
N SER A 113 -1.65 10.36 -2.92
CA SER A 113 -2.86 10.96 -2.33
C SER A 113 -3.05 12.45 -2.65
N LYS A 114 -2.03 13.16 -3.14
CA LYS A 114 -2.14 14.56 -3.55
C LYS A 114 -2.62 14.66 -5.00
N PRO A 115 -3.75 15.34 -5.29
CA PRO A 115 -4.04 15.74 -6.65
C PRO A 115 -3.02 16.80 -7.08
N ILE A 116 -2.42 16.62 -8.26
CA ILE A 116 -1.66 17.67 -8.95
C ILE A 116 -2.65 18.66 -9.56
#